data_AF-A0AAD1TET9-F1
#
_entry.id   AF-A0AAD1TET9-F1
#
_cell.length_a   1.000
_cell.length_b   1.000
_cell.length_c   1.000
_cell.angle_alpha   90.00
_cell.angle_beta   90.00
_cell.angle_gamma   90.00
#
_symmetry.space_group_name_H-M   'P 1'
#
loop_
_entity.id
_entity.type
_entity.pdbx_description
1 polymer ?
#
loop_
_entity_poly.entity_id
_entity_poly.type
_entity_poly.pdbx_seq_one_letter_code
_entity_poly.pdbx_strand_id
1 'polypeptide(L)'
;MAPESPSQESAGSPLQDSAQDDTLAQIRQELAMISEHMLTKANTGGLLQEFWAAIKEEISTLHADLSAVEVRVESIETEAQASCMPHQAAELATTQQGNLLLSLWHQVEDLENQNHRQNIRIRGLLEPDMAPLTETLRALFQQILGWECPEEIQFDQIHWELEPQQPDGMPRDILCFPHAYTMKERLMAAARGSASITFQGVKVALYQNLSGLDGLSGP
;
A
#
# COMPACT_ATOMS: atom_id res chain seq x y z
N MET A 1 -64.70 137.76 -11.80
CA MET A 1 -65.59 137.61 -10.64
C MET A 1 -65.72 136.12 -10.37
N ALA A 2 -65.40 135.70 -9.15
CA ALA A 2 -65.40 134.33 -8.61
C ALA A 2 -66.79 133.62 -8.75
N PRO A 3 -67.00 132.32 -8.38
CA PRO A 3 -66.21 131.51 -7.42
C PRO A 3 -66.10 129.96 -7.60
N GLU A 4 -65.14 129.43 -6.84
CA GLU A 4 -65.04 128.22 -5.98
C GLU A 4 -65.49 126.78 -6.38
N SER A 5 -64.58 125.85 -6.01
CA SER A 5 -64.54 124.38 -5.76
C SER A 5 -65.78 123.75 -5.02
N PRO A 6 -65.91 122.41 -4.71
CA PRO A 6 -64.85 121.38 -4.51
C PRO A 6 -65.11 119.86 -4.80
N SER A 7 -63.98 119.12 -4.86
CA SER A 7 -63.61 117.78 -4.30
C SER A 7 -64.27 116.43 -4.64
N GLN A 8 -63.40 115.46 -5.00
CA GLN A 8 -63.14 114.08 -4.45
C GLN A 8 -62.63 113.14 -5.58
N GLU A 9 -61.79 112.11 -5.48
CA GLU A 9 -60.77 111.57 -4.54
C GLU A 9 -60.18 110.28 -5.20
N SER A 10 -58.89 109.97 -4.99
CA SER A 10 -58.23 108.63 -4.99
C SER A 10 -58.05 107.78 -6.28
N ALA A 11 -56.79 107.37 -6.56
CA ALA A 11 -56.27 105.98 -6.46
C ALA A 11 -55.00 105.75 -7.33
N GLY A 12 -53.97 105.15 -6.73
CA GLY A 12 -52.63 104.91 -7.30
C GLY A 12 -52.44 103.58 -8.06
N SER A 13 -51.25 103.40 -8.63
CA SER A 13 -50.78 102.22 -9.39
C SER A 13 -49.36 101.78 -8.96
N PRO A 14 -49.09 100.47 -8.96
CA PRO A 14 -47.84 99.89 -9.54
C PRO A 14 -48.09 98.52 -10.25
N LEU A 15 -47.54 98.19 -11.44
CA LEU A 15 -46.20 97.69 -11.87
C LEU A 15 -45.85 96.21 -11.53
N GLN A 16 -45.70 95.40 -12.62
CA GLN A 16 -44.87 94.18 -12.87
C GLN A 16 -44.94 92.93 -11.94
N ASP A 17 -45.52 91.81 -12.42
CA ASP A 17 -45.48 90.49 -11.72
C ASP A 17 -45.48 89.22 -12.63
N SER A 18 -45.48 89.32 -13.97
CA SER A 18 -45.87 88.17 -14.83
C SER A 18 -44.76 87.32 -15.46
N ALA A 19 -43.46 87.66 -15.36
CA ALA A 19 -42.38 86.89 -16.02
C ALA A 19 -41.50 86.07 -15.04
N GLN A 20 -41.47 86.45 -13.77
CA GLN A 20 -40.78 85.68 -12.72
C GLN A 20 -41.59 84.45 -12.29
N ASP A 21 -42.90 84.47 -12.49
CA ASP A 21 -43.80 83.40 -12.07
C ASP A 21 -43.63 82.13 -12.94
N ASP A 22 -43.38 82.26 -14.24
CA ASP A 22 -43.14 81.14 -15.15
C ASP A 22 -41.80 80.42 -14.89
N THR A 23 -40.74 81.18 -14.56
CA THR A 23 -39.43 80.59 -14.21
C THR A 23 -39.45 79.94 -12.82
N LEU A 24 -40.17 80.54 -11.87
CA LEU A 24 -40.45 79.91 -10.57
C LEU A 24 -41.30 78.65 -10.70
N ALA A 25 -42.27 78.63 -11.61
CA ALA A 25 -43.08 77.45 -11.90
C ALA A 25 -42.23 76.31 -12.51
N GLN A 26 -41.35 76.64 -13.46
CA GLN A 26 -40.42 75.68 -14.07
C GLN A 26 -39.45 75.07 -13.03
N ILE A 27 -38.85 75.91 -12.18
CA ILE A 27 -37.94 75.47 -11.11
C ILE A 27 -38.69 74.64 -10.05
N ARG A 28 -39.94 74.98 -9.73
CA ARG A 28 -40.80 74.18 -8.85
C ARG A 28 -41.13 72.82 -9.46
N GLN A 29 -41.36 72.76 -10.76
CA GLN A 29 -41.64 71.52 -11.47
C GLN A 29 -40.38 70.63 -11.55
N GLU A 30 -39.21 71.21 -11.80
CA GLU A 30 -37.94 70.48 -11.76
C GLU A 30 -37.57 70.04 -10.33
N LEU A 31 -37.80 70.87 -9.31
CA LEU A 31 -37.65 70.46 -7.90
C LEU A 31 -38.64 69.37 -7.50
N ALA A 32 -39.85 69.37 -8.05
CA ALA A 32 -40.82 68.30 -7.83
C ALA A 32 -40.37 66.99 -8.50
N MET A 33 -39.88 67.06 -9.75
CA MET A 33 -39.33 65.89 -10.45
C MET A 33 -38.03 65.38 -9.79
N ILE A 34 -37.17 66.27 -9.32
CA ILE A 34 -35.96 65.92 -8.58
C ILE A 34 -36.32 65.37 -7.20
N SER A 35 -37.33 65.90 -6.51
CA SER A 35 -37.83 65.35 -5.23
C SER A 35 -38.45 63.96 -5.41
N GLU A 36 -39.16 63.73 -6.52
CA GLU A 36 -39.73 62.44 -6.90
C GLU A 36 -38.62 61.43 -7.23
N HIS A 37 -37.55 61.88 -7.87
CA HIS A 37 -36.40 61.05 -8.26
C HIS A 37 -35.35 60.87 -7.14
N MET A 38 -35.21 61.81 -6.20
CA MET A 38 -34.09 61.82 -5.25
C MET A 38 -34.35 61.08 -3.96
N LEU A 39 -35.52 61.11 -3.34
CA LEU A 39 -35.63 60.57 -1.97
C LEU A 39 -37.06 60.32 -1.50
N THR A 40 -37.61 59.17 -1.85
CA THR A 40 -38.40 58.44 -0.86
C THR A 40 -37.41 57.69 0.03
N LYS A 41 -37.20 58.16 1.26
CA LYS A 41 -36.59 57.35 2.34
C LYS A 41 -37.23 55.95 2.43
N ALA A 42 -38.47 55.83 1.97
CA ALA A 42 -39.19 54.58 1.79
C ALA A 42 -38.58 53.65 0.72
N ASN A 43 -38.05 54.16 -0.41
CA ASN A 43 -37.42 53.32 -1.44
C ASN A 43 -36.04 52.83 -0.97
N THR A 44 -35.23 53.69 -0.34
CA THR A 44 -33.94 53.26 0.24
C THR A 44 -34.14 52.34 1.44
N GLY A 45 -35.18 52.58 2.25
CA GLY A 45 -35.55 51.73 3.38
C GLY A 45 -36.09 50.37 2.93
N GLY A 46 -36.91 50.33 1.87
CA GLY A 46 -37.40 49.11 1.24
C GLY A 46 -36.25 48.27 0.67
N LEU A 47 -35.33 48.90 -0.05
CA LEU A 47 -34.13 48.23 -0.57
C LEU A 47 -33.25 47.69 0.57
N LEU A 48 -33.04 48.45 1.66
CA LEU A 48 -32.30 47.98 2.83
C LEU A 48 -33.02 46.81 3.53
N GLN A 49 -34.36 46.82 3.54
CA GLN A 49 -35.19 45.77 4.11
C GLN A 49 -35.20 44.51 3.25
N GLU A 50 -35.16 44.65 1.93
CA GLU A 50 -34.95 43.56 0.97
C GLU A 50 -33.55 42.95 1.14
N PHE A 51 -32.51 43.78 1.22
CA PHE A 51 -31.15 43.32 1.54
C PHE A 51 -31.08 42.59 2.88
N TRP A 52 -31.74 43.11 3.91
CA TRP A 52 -31.79 42.47 5.23
C TRP A 52 -32.56 41.15 5.19
N ALA A 53 -33.64 41.08 4.44
CA ALA A 53 -34.39 39.85 4.21
C ALA A 53 -33.55 38.80 3.47
N ALA A 54 -32.83 39.21 2.42
CA ALA A 54 -31.93 38.34 1.67
C ALA A 54 -30.78 37.81 2.53
N ILE A 55 -30.13 38.67 3.33
CA ILE A 55 -29.08 38.26 4.28
C ILE A 55 -29.65 37.28 5.30
N LYS A 56 -30.85 37.52 5.82
CA LYS A 56 -31.49 36.63 6.79
C LYS A 56 -31.82 35.27 6.17
N GLU A 57 -32.27 35.26 4.92
CA GLU A 57 -32.51 34.04 4.16
C GLU A 57 -31.20 33.28 3.93
N GLU A 58 -30.14 33.95 3.46
CA GLU A 58 -28.81 33.33 3.26
C GLU A 58 -28.22 32.78 4.57
N ILE A 59 -28.36 33.49 5.69
CA ILE A 59 -27.92 32.98 7.00
C ILE A 59 -28.71 31.73 7.37
N SER A 60 -30.02 31.71 7.09
CA SER A 60 -30.86 30.54 7.35
C SER A 60 -30.47 29.35 6.46
N THR A 61 -30.15 29.58 5.19
CA THR A 61 -29.69 28.51 4.28
C THR A 61 -28.33 28.00 4.70
N LEU A 62 -27.38 28.88 5.06
CA LEU A 62 -26.07 28.49 5.58
C LEU A 62 -26.18 27.68 6.86
N HIS A 63 -27.09 28.04 7.77
CA HIS A 63 -27.37 27.24 8.97
C HIS A 63 -27.89 25.85 8.62
N ALA A 64 -28.79 25.76 7.65
CA ALA A 64 -29.31 24.47 7.19
C ALA A 64 -28.20 23.61 6.58
N ASP A 65 -27.37 24.20 5.70
CA ASP A 65 -26.24 23.52 5.06
C ASP A 65 -25.21 23.07 6.09
N LEU A 66 -24.89 23.91 7.08
CA LEU A 66 -23.97 23.56 8.16
C LEU A 66 -24.49 22.37 8.96
N SER A 67 -25.77 22.38 9.35
CA SER A 67 -26.37 21.26 10.08
C SER A 67 -26.39 19.96 9.27
N ALA A 68 -26.60 20.07 7.94
CA ALA A 68 -26.55 18.93 7.04
C ALA A 68 -25.12 18.37 6.91
N VAL A 69 -24.11 19.24 6.92
CA VAL A 69 -22.70 18.84 6.93
C VAL A 69 -22.34 18.17 8.25
N GLU A 70 -22.77 18.70 9.39
CA GLU A 70 -22.51 18.11 10.71
C GLU A 70 -23.02 16.66 10.79
N VAL A 71 -24.27 16.43 10.39
CA VAL A 71 -24.87 15.08 10.38
C VAL A 71 -24.11 14.13 9.44
N ARG A 72 -23.69 14.63 8.28
CA ARG A 72 -22.90 13.83 7.32
C ARG A 72 -21.53 13.47 7.88
N VAL A 73 -20.86 14.40 8.57
CA VAL A 73 -19.56 14.15 9.19
C VAL A 73 -19.71 13.09 10.28
N GLU A 74 -20.69 13.22 11.16
CA GLU A 74 -20.95 12.23 12.22
C GLU A 74 -21.26 10.84 11.64
N SER A 75 -22.04 10.77 10.56
CA SER A 75 -22.31 9.50 9.86
C SER A 75 -21.04 8.89 9.26
N ILE A 76 -20.16 9.70 8.67
CA ILE A 76 -18.91 9.21 8.07
C ILE A 76 -17.94 8.74 9.17
N GLU A 77 -17.85 9.46 10.28
CA GLU A 77 -16.98 9.09 11.40
C GLU A 77 -17.41 7.77 12.03
N THR A 78 -18.72 7.58 12.24
CA THR A 78 -19.26 6.33 12.80
C THR A 78 -19.04 5.14 11.85
N GLU A 79 -19.25 5.32 10.55
CA GLU A 79 -18.99 4.28 9.54
C GLU A 79 -17.49 3.96 9.41
N ALA A 80 -16.64 4.99 9.41
CA ALA A 80 -15.19 4.82 9.37
C ALA A 80 -14.68 4.08 10.61
N GLN A 81 -15.20 4.39 11.80
CA GLN A 81 -14.83 3.70 13.02
C GLN A 81 -15.31 2.25 13.03
N ALA A 82 -16.51 1.98 12.50
CA ALA A 82 -17.03 0.62 12.34
C ALA A 82 -16.21 -0.23 11.35
N SER A 83 -15.64 0.39 10.31
CA SER A 83 -14.80 -0.29 9.31
C SER A 83 -13.34 -0.47 9.75
N CYS A 84 -12.77 0.53 10.45
CA CYS A 84 -11.37 0.55 10.84
C CYS A 84 -11.03 -0.56 11.85
N MET A 85 -11.90 -0.80 12.82
CA MET A 85 -11.64 -1.80 13.88
C MET A 85 -11.51 -3.24 13.34
N PRO A 86 -12.43 -3.75 12.50
CA PRO A 86 -12.25 -5.04 11.83
C PRO A 86 -11.01 -5.09 10.94
N HIS A 87 -10.68 -4.00 10.24
CA HIS A 87 -9.51 -3.96 9.37
C HIS A 87 -8.21 -4.12 10.16
N GLN A 88 -8.05 -3.36 11.25
CA GLN A 88 -6.90 -3.50 12.16
C GLN A 88 -6.81 -4.89 12.78
N ALA A 89 -7.95 -5.46 13.19
CA ALA A 89 -7.99 -6.82 13.73
C ALA A 89 -7.58 -7.86 12.67
N ALA A 90 -8.01 -7.69 11.42
CA ALA A 90 -7.62 -8.55 10.31
C ALA A 90 -6.13 -8.44 9.99
N GLU A 91 -5.57 -7.23 9.94
CA GLU A 91 -4.13 -7.01 9.74
C GLU A 91 -3.29 -7.69 10.83
N LEU A 92 -3.70 -7.56 12.09
CA LEU A 92 -3.06 -8.25 13.21
C LEU A 92 -3.16 -9.78 13.07
N ALA A 93 -4.32 -10.30 12.65
CA ALA A 93 -4.48 -11.73 12.42
C ALA A 93 -3.60 -12.23 11.26
N THR A 94 -3.52 -11.50 10.15
CA THR A 94 -2.69 -11.86 9.00
C THR A 94 -1.21 -11.85 9.34
N THR A 95 -0.74 -10.84 10.09
CA THR A 95 0.65 -10.78 10.55
C THR A 95 0.98 -11.93 11.51
N GLN A 96 0.08 -12.26 12.44
CA GLN A 96 0.23 -13.43 13.32
C GLN A 96 0.29 -14.74 12.54
N GLN A 97 -0.60 -14.93 11.56
CA GLN A 97 -0.61 -16.11 10.69
C GLN A 97 0.67 -16.22 9.87
N GLY A 98 1.18 -15.10 9.33
CA GLY A 98 2.44 -15.06 8.59
C GLY A 98 3.63 -15.49 9.47
N ASN A 99 3.68 -15.00 10.71
CA ASN A 99 4.72 -15.39 11.66
C ASN A 99 4.63 -16.87 12.05
N LEU A 100 3.42 -17.41 12.25
CA LEU A 100 3.21 -18.83 12.51
C LEU A 100 3.65 -19.69 11.34
N LEU A 101 3.28 -19.29 10.11
CA LEU A 101 3.69 -20.00 8.90
C LEU A 101 5.21 -20.02 8.77
N LEU A 102 5.88 -18.89 9.00
CA LEU A 102 7.34 -18.82 8.98
C LEU A 102 7.98 -19.74 10.03
N SER A 103 7.43 -19.74 11.25
CA SER A 103 7.91 -20.63 12.32
C SER A 103 7.73 -22.11 11.97
N LEU A 104 6.59 -22.47 11.37
CA LEU A 104 6.33 -23.83 10.93
C LEU A 104 7.26 -24.24 9.80
N TRP A 105 7.54 -23.33 8.87
CA TRP A 105 8.50 -23.56 7.79
C TRP A 105 9.90 -23.86 8.31
N HIS A 106 10.41 -23.05 9.25
CA HIS A 106 11.70 -23.32 9.88
C HIS A 106 11.71 -24.66 10.62
N GLN A 107 10.62 -25.01 11.29
CA GLN A 107 10.51 -26.31 11.98
C GLN A 107 10.52 -27.48 10.98
N VAL A 108 9.84 -27.35 9.85
CA VAL A 108 9.85 -28.37 8.78
C VAL A 108 11.25 -28.50 8.19
N GLU A 109 11.87 -27.38 7.83
CA GLU A 109 13.25 -27.35 7.30
C GLU A 109 14.24 -27.98 8.29
N ASP A 110 14.12 -27.68 9.58
CA ASP A 110 14.96 -28.29 10.62
C ASP A 110 14.73 -29.80 10.74
N LEU A 111 13.48 -30.26 10.68
CA LEU A 111 13.15 -31.68 10.75
C LEU A 111 13.62 -32.45 9.51
N GLU A 112 13.46 -31.88 8.32
CA GLU A 112 13.97 -32.44 7.07
C GLU A 112 15.50 -32.51 7.09
N ASN A 113 16.17 -31.44 7.53
CA ASN A 113 17.62 -31.42 7.67
C ASN A 113 18.10 -32.41 8.72
N GLN A 114 17.36 -32.62 9.82
CA GLN A 114 17.66 -33.66 10.81
C GLN A 114 17.53 -35.05 10.20
N ASN A 115 16.49 -35.30 9.40
CA ASN A 115 16.28 -36.56 8.70
C ASN A 115 17.40 -36.82 7.67
N HIS A 116 17.79 -35.79 6.91
CA HIS A 116 18.82 -35.87 5.89
C HIS A 116 20.25 -35.76 6.43
N ARG A 117 20.43 -35.45 7.71
CA ARG A 117 21.74 -35.20 8.33
C ARG A 117 22.74 -36.34 8.15
N GLN A 118 22.22 -37.58 8.17
CA GLN A 118 23.01 -38.81 7.97
C GLN A 118 23.26 -39.13 6.49
N ASN A 119 22.50 -38.53 5.58
CA ASN A 119 22.53 -38.90 4.17
C ASN A 119 23.74 -38.26 3.49
N ILE A 120 24.43 -39.04 2.68
CA ILE A 120 25.51 -38.57 1.81
C ILE A 120 25.05 -38.71 0.36
N ARG A 121 25.19 -37.62 -0.38
CA ARG A 121 24.96 -37.56 -1.82
C ARG A 121 26.29 -37.70 -2.54
N ILE A 122 26.36 -38.62 -3.50
CA ILE A 122 27.57 -38.92 -4.27
C ILE A 122 27.30 -38.55 -5.72
N ARG A 123 28.14 -37.67 -6.28
CA ARG A 123 28.05 -37.22 -7.68
C ARG A 123 29.20 -37.76 -8.51
N GLY A 124 28.93 -38.07 -9.78
CA GLY A 124 29.96 -38.44 -10.77
C GLY A 124 30.36 -39.91 -10.75
N LEU A 125 29.68 -40.77 -9.99
CA LEU A 125 29.94 -42.21 -10.03
C LEU A 125 29.18 -42.83 -11.21
N LEU A 126 29.89 -43.51 -12.10
CA LEU A 126 29.26 -44.21 -13.23
C LEU A 126 28.39 -45.36 -12.72
N GLU A 127 27.26 -45.61 -13.42
CA GLU A 127 26.41 -46.77 -13.14
C GLU A 127 27.21 -48.05 -13.42
N PRO A 128 27.40 -48.94 -12.44
CA PRO A 128 28.14 -50.17 -12.64
C PRO A 128 27.32 -51.15 -13.49
N ASP A 129 27.93 -51.71 -14.53
CA ASP A 129 27.25 -52.63 -15.45
C ASP A 129 26.75 -53.92 -14.77
N MET A 130 27.46 -54.41 -13.74
CA MET A 130 27.23 -55.72 -13.13
C MET A 130 27.43 -55.79 -11.61
N ALA A 131 28.08 -54.78 -11.00
CA ALA A 131 28.43 -54.83 -9.58
C ALA A 131 27.29 -54.25 -8.71
N PRO A 132 26.99 -54.86 -7.55
CA PRO A 132 26.03 -54.28 -6.62
C PRO A 132 26.57 -52.95 -6.06
N LEU A 133 25.70 -51.94 -6.05
CA LEU A 133 26.03 -50.56 -5.63
C LEU A 133 26.72 -50.51 -4.26
N THR A 134 26.31 -51.38 -3.33
CA THR A 134 26.90 -51.50 -1.99
C THR A 134 28.40 -51.84 -2.02
N GLU A 135 28.82 -52.74 -2.92
CA GLU A 135 30.24 -53.11 -3.03
C GLU A 135 31.05 -51.98 -3.65
N THR A 136 30.50 -51.32 -4.67
CA THR A 136 31.13 -50.15 -5.30
C THR A 136 31.34 -49.02 -4.28
N LEU A 137 30.32 -48.70 -3.48
CA LEU A 137 30.44 -47.68 -2.44
C LEU A 137 31.39 -48.08 -1.31
N ARG A 138 31.42 -49.36 -0.92
CA ARG A 138 32.38 -49.84 0.07
C ARG A 138 33.83 -49.65 -0.42
N ALA A 139 34.11 -49.99 -1.67
CA ALA A 139 35.42 -49.79 -2.28
C ALA A 139 35.79 -48.30 -2.37
N LEU A 140 34.84 -47.44 -2.76
CA LEU A 140 35.03 -45.99 -2.79
C LEU A 140 35.38 -45.45 -1.40
N PHE A 141 34.63 -45.85 -0.37
CA PHE A 141 34.81 -45.36 0.99
C PHE A 141 36.08 -45.89 1.66
N GLN A 142 36.47 -47.13 1.37
CA GLN A 142 37.77 -47.67 1.75
C GLN A 142 38.91 -46.87 1.12
N GLN A 143 38.76 -46.42 -0.14
CA GLN A 143 39.76 -45.57 -0.78
C GLN A 143 39.84 -44.18 -0.12
N ILE A 144 38.71 -43.60 0.27
CA ILE A 144 38.66 -42.27 0.93
C ILE A 144 39.26 -42.33 2.35
N LEU A 145 38.93 -43.36 3.13
CA LEU A 145 39.40 -43.51 4.53
C LEU A 145 40.79 -44.15 4.63
N GLY A 146 41.26 -44.83 3.59
CA GLY A 146 42.53 -45.54 3.58
C GLY A 146 42.62 -46.57 4.72
N TRP A 147 43.74 -46.56 5.45
CA TRP A 147 43.99 -47.49 6.55
C TRP A 147 43.10 -47.28 7.78
N GLU A 148 42.38 -46.16 7.85
CA GLU A 148 41.46 -45.85 8.96
C GLU A 148 40.06 -46.41 8.73
N CYS A 149 39.82 -47.07 7.59
CA CYS A 149 38.54 -47.66 7.27
C CYS A 149 38.27 -48.89 8.17
N PRO A 150 37.12 -48.96 8.85
CA PRO A 150 36.69 -50.21 9.48
C PRO A 150 36.53 -51.33 8.45
N GLU A 151 36.69 -52.58 8.90
CA GLU A 151 36.53 -53.76 8.04
C GLU A 151 35.13 -53.83 7.41
N GLU A 152 34.10 -53.34 8.10
CA GLU A 152 32.73 -53.33 7.59
C GLU A 152 32.08 -51.94 7.72
N ILE A 153 31.82 -51.30 6.57
CA ILE A 153 30.91 -50.16 6.48
C ILE A 153 29.50 -50.70 6.22
N GLN A 154 28.60 -50.44 7.18
CA GLN A 154 27.19 -50.81 7.09
C GLN A 154 26.37 -49.63 6.59
N PHE A 155 25.42 -49.94 5.71
CA PHE A 155 24.50 -48.99 5.11
C PHE A 155 23.07 -49.43 5.41
N ASP A 156 22.23 -48.49 5.83
CA ASP A 156 20.80 -48.75 6.04
C ASP A 156 20.07 -48.78 4.70
N GLN A 157 20.43 -47.86 3.81
CA GLN A 157 19.85 -47.75 2.48
C GLN A 157 20.88 -47.18 1.50
N ILE A 158 20.80 -47.63 0.25
CA ILE A 158 21.58 -47.10 -0.87
C ILE A 158 20.69 -47.15 -2.10
N HIS A 159 20.52 -46.03 -2.78
CA HIS A 159 19.77 -46.00 -4.03
C HIS A 159 20.25 -44.86 -4.93
N TRP A 160 20.03 -45.03 -6.23
CA TRP A 160 20.15 -43.94 -7.19
C TRP A 160 19.01 -42.94 -6.98
N GLU A 161 19.29 -41.67 -7.22
CA GLU A 161 18.26 -40.64 -7.28
C GLU A 161 17.31 -40.92 -8.45
N LEU A 162 16.02 -40.73 -8.23
CA LEU A 162 14.96 -41.07 -9.20
C LEU A 162 14.92 -40.13 -10.40
N GLU A 163 15.68 -39.03 -10.35
CA GLU A 163 15.74 -38.08 -11.46
C GLU A 163 16.25 -38.76 -12.76
N PRO A 164 15.71 -38.34 -13.92
CA PRO A 164 16.26 -38.77 -15.19
C PRO A 164 17.75 -38.40 -15.26
N GLN A 165 18.51 -39.17 -16.03
CA GLN A 165 19.90 -38.86 -16.28
C GLN A 165 20.01 -37.39 -16.69
N GLN A 166 20.93 -36.66 -16.06
CA GLN A 166 21.07 -35.22 -16.29
C GLN A 166 21.28 -34.95 -17.79
N PRO A 167 20.73 -33.85 -18.34
CA PRO A 167 20.73 -33.57 -19.77
C PRO A 167 22.14 -33.53 -20.39
N ASP A 168 23.15 -33.27 -19.57
CA ASP A 168 24.57 -33.21 -19.97
C ASP A 168 25.26 -34.59 -20.03
N GLY A 169 24.51 -35.68 -19.86
CA GLY A 169 25.07 -37.04 -19.83
C GLY A 169 25.84 -37.38 -18.55
N MET A 170 25.76 -36.52 -17.52
CA MET A 170 26.31 -36.83 -16.21
C MET A 170 25.57 -38.03 -15.59
N PRO A 171 26.28 -38.92 -14.87
CA PRO A 171 25.66 -40.04 -14.21
C PRO A 171 24.70 -39.56 -13.11
N ARG A 172 23.71 -40.38 -12.78
CA ARG A 172 22.76 -40.09 -11.70
C ARG A 172 23.49 -39.97 -10.37
N ASP A 173 22.95 -39.17 -9.48
CA ASP A 173 23.48 -39.10 -8.12
C ASP A 173 23.04 -40.31 -7.30
N ILE A 174 23.86 -40.67 -6.31
CA ILE A 174 23.56 -41.75 -5.38
C ILE A 174 23.29 -41.14 -4.01
N LEU A 175 22.20 -41.57 -3.39
CA LEU A 175 21.93 -41.32 -1.99
C LEU A 175 22.28 -42.57 -1.18
N CYS A 176 23.19 -42.39 -0.22
CA CYS A 176 23.58 -43.46 0.68
C CYS A 176 23.43 -43.02 2.15
N PHE A 177 23.12 -44.01 2.98
CA PHE A 177 22.74 -43.83 4.37
C PHE A 177 23.66 -44.71 5.23
N PRO A 178 24.82 -44.19 5.66
CA PRO A 178 25.67 -44.92 6.59
C PRO A 178 24.95 -45.13 7.93
N HIS A 179 24.98 -46.35 8.44
CA HIS A 179 24.27 -46.72 9.68
C HIS A 179 24.69 -45.84 10.86
N ALA A 180 25.98 -45.53 10.97
CA ALA A 180 26.54 -44.71 12.04
C ALA A 180 26.80 -43.26 11.57
N TYR A 181 26.21 -42.28 12.27
CA TYR A 181 26.48 -40.85 12.02
C TYR A 181 27.98 -40.50 12.11
N THR A 182 28.70 -41.12 13.04
CA THR A 182 30.16 -40.93 13.21
C THR A 182 30.94 -41.38 11.98
N MET A 183 30.48 -42.41 11.27
CA MET A 183 31.07 -42.86 10.00
C MET A 183 30.88 -41.81 8.92
N LYS A 184 29.66 -41.27 8.79
CA LYS A 184 29.37 -40.19 7.84
C LYS A 184 30.25 -38.96 8.07
N GLU A 185 30.41 -38.51 9.31
CA GLU A 185 31.25 -37.35 9.60
C GLU A 185 32.74 -37.60 9.28
N ARG A 186 33.26 -38.80 9.55
CA ARG A 186 34.63 -39.18 9.18
C ARG A 186 34.82 -39.19 7.66
N LEU A 187 33.89 -39.80 6.92
CA LEU A 187 33.91 -39.82 5.46
C LEU A 187 33.89 -38.40 4.89
N MET A 188 33.00 -37.54 5.38
CA MET A 188 32.90 -36.16 4.93
C MET A 188 34.14 -35.34 5.30
N ALA A 189 34.75 -35.58 6.46
CA ALA A 189 36.00 -34.92 6.85
C ALA A 189 37.17 -35.34 5.94
N ALA A 190 37.31 -36.65 5.68
CA ALA A 190 38.33 -37.18 4.76
C ALA A 190 38.12 -36.68 3.32
N ALA A 191 36.88 -36.62 2.87
CA ALA A 191 36.51 -36.07 1.58
C ALA A 191 36.87 -34.58 1.45
N ARG A 192 36.58 -33.77 2.47
CA ARG A 192 36.95 -32.33 2.50
C ARG A 192 38.45 -32.10 2.59
N GLY A 193 39.18 -32.99 3.25
CA GLY A 193 40.64 -32.94 3.32
C GLY A 193 41.34 -33.32 2.00
N SER A 194 40.63 -34.01 1.11
CA SER A 194 41.15 -34.44 -0.18
C SER A 194 40.85 -33.40 -1.26
N ALA A 195 41.87 -32.95 -2.01
CA ALA A 195 41.69 -31.95 -3.08
C ALA A 195 40.78 -32.46 -4.23
N SER A 196 40.81 -33.76 -4.50
CA SER A 196 39.94 -34.42 -5.47
C SER A 196 39.86 -35.92 -5.20
N ILE A 197 38.66 -36.48 -5.19
CA ILE A 197 38.45 -37.92 -5.05
C ILE A 197 38.29 -38.49 -6.45
N THR A 198 39.13 -39.47 -6.81
CA THR A 198 39.07 -40.16 -8.11
C THR A 198 38.85 -41.63 -7.86
N PHE A 199 37.80 -42.21 -8.44
CA PHE A 199 37.46 -43.63 -8.30
C PHE A 199 37.28 -44.23 -9.69
N GLN A 200 37.96 -45.35 -9.95
CA GLN A 200 37.96 -46.01 -11.28
C GLN A 200 38.29 -45.06 -12.45
N GLY A 201 39.14 -44.05 -12.21
CA GLY A 201 39.53 -43.06 -13.23
C GLY A 201 38.54 -41.91 -13.41
N VAL A 202 37.44 -41.87 -12.66
CA VAL A 202 36.43 -40.79 -12.72
C VAL A 202 36.48 -39.94 -11.46
N LYS A 203 36.28 -38.63 -11.60
CA LYS A 203 36.21 -37.71 -10.47
C LYS A 203 34.86 -37.84 -9.78
N VAL A 204 34.89 -38.12 -8.47
CA VAL A 204 33.71 -38.29 -7.63
C VAL A 204 33.69 -37.17 -6.58
N ALA A 205 32.51 -36.71 -6.22
CA ALA A 205 32.32 -35.72 -5.16
C ALA A 205 31.27 -36.19 -4.15
N LEU A 206 31.56 -35.96 -2.86
CA LEU A 206 30.67 -36.29 -1.75
C LEU A 206 30.10 -34.99 -1.18
N TYR A 207 28.79 -34.96 -1.02
CA TYR A 207 28.03 -33.84 -0.45
C TYR A 207 27.16 -34.32 0.69
N GLN A 208 26.90 -33.43 1.64
CA GLN A 208 25.84 -33.66 2.61
C GLN A 208 24.50 -33.43 1.91
N ASN A 209 23.53 -34.32 2.12
CA ASN A 209 22.18 -34.06 1.68
C ASN A 209 21.54 -33.04 2.63
N LEU A 210 21.18 -31.88 2.11
CA LEU A 210 20.48 -30.84 2.86
C LEU A 210 19.11 -30.64 2.23
N SER A 211 18.09 -30.44 3.06
CA SER A 211 16.80 -29.93 2.59
C SER A 211 16.95 -28.44 2.38
N GLY A 212 17.45 -28.08 1.21
CA GLY A 212 17.58 -26.70 0.77
C GLY A 212 17.40 -26.68 -0.73
N LEU A 213 16.43 -25.88 -1.17
CA LEU A 213 16.11 -25.28 -2.46
C LEU A 213 17.11 -25.33 -3.65
N ASP A 214 17.96 -26.34 -3.80
CA ASP A 214 18.93 -26.50 -4.89
C ASP A 214 18.24 -26.79 -6.23
N GLY A 215 16.93 -27.06 -6.22
CA GLY A 215 16.09 -27.18 -7.43
C GLY A 215 15.75 -25.84 -8.11
N LEU A 216 16.08 -24.69 -7.51
CA LEU A 216 15.88 -23.36 -8.12
C LEU A 216 17.19 -22.63 -8.42
N SER A 217 18.33 -23.27 -8.19
CA SER A 217 19.66 -22.74 -8.55
C SER A 217 20.38 -23.73 -9.46
N GLY A 218 19.79 -24.02 -10.63
CA GLY A 218 20.55 -24.45 -11.80
C GLY A 218 21.16 -23.23 -12.52
N PRO A 219 22.28 -23.41 -13.25
CA PRO A 219 23.14 -22.35 -13.77
C PRO A 219 22.46 -21.32 -14.68
#